data_AF-A0A6J6KMT2-F1
#
_entry.id   AF-A0A6J6KMT2-F1
#
_cell.length_a   1.000
_cell.length_b   1.000
_cell.length_c   1.000
_cell.angle_alpha   90.00
_cell.angle_beta   90.00
_cell.angle_gamma   90.00
#
_symmetry.space_group_name_H-M   'P 1'
#
loop_
_entity.id
_entity.type
_entity.pdbx_description
1 polymer ?
#
loop_
_entity_poly.entity_id
_entity_poly.type
_entity_poly.pdbx_seq_one_letter_code
_entity_poly.pdbx_strand_id
1 'polypeptide(L)'
;MVSVNTETDHDVELLPWWKNPLNIILMALVAMLAAGSVGFSIGRSDSVAAHNDVDTGFLQDMRIHHEQAVTMSVVYLGAAPKGNLLLNMIAKEIMFAQSSEGGRMVQMLRMFGEAETNESDIAMAWMGMPTPLDEMMGMASSDEMNTLYKARGVEADRTFATLMIAHHKGGLHMAEYAKANAKNKEVIAFANSIIQSQKSEIFELEKALSQLK
;
A
#
# COMPACT_ATOMS: atom_id res chain seq x y z
N MET A 1 -41.65 -17.64 -79.62
CA MET A 1 -41.93 -16.89 -78.38
C MET A 1 -40.98 -17.40 -77.31
N VAL A 2 -39.83 -16.74 -77.12
CA VAL A 2 -38.99 -16.85 -75.93
C VAL A 2 -38.35 -15.47 -75.75
N SER A 3 -38.76 -14.74 -74.72
CA SER A 3 -38.15 -13.46 -74.34
C SER A 3 -36.78 -13.73 -73.73
N VAL A 4 -35.76 -13.02 -74.23
CA VAL A 4 -34.47 -12.91 -73.53
C VAL A 4 -34.54 -11.64 -72.70
N ASN A 5 -34.60 -11.80 -71.38
CA ASN A 5 -34.44 -10.71 -70.43
C ASN A 5 -32.99 -10.22 -70.49
N THR A 6 -32.80 -8.94 -70.81
CA THR A 6 -31.53 -8.26 -70.59
C THR A 6 -31.52 -7.76 -69.14
N GLU A 7 -30.84 -8.49 -68.25
CA GLU A 7 -30.44 -7.96 -66.94
C GLU A 7 -29.53 -6.75 -67.17
N THR A 8 -29.88 -5.63 -66.56
CA THR A 8 -29.01 -4.46 -66.45
C THR A 8 -27.87 -4.81 -65.49
N ASP A 9 -26.67 -5.00 -66.03
CA ASP A 9 -25.43 -5.10 -65.24
C ASP A 9 -25.18 -3.72 -64.59
N HIS A 10 -25.47 -3.62 -63.30
CA HIS A 10 -25.09 -2.45 -62.53
C HIS A 10 -23.60 -2.59 -62.24
N ASP A 11 -22.76 -1.87 -62.98
CA ASP A 11 -21.33 -1.75 -62.70
C ASP A 11 -21.14 -1.32 -61.24
N VAL A 12 -20.79 -2.27 -60.38
CA VAL A 12 -20.47 -2.00 -58.98
C VAL A 12 -19.11 -1.31 -58.97
N GLU A 13 -19.10 0.01 -58.84
CA GLU A 13 -17.87 0.79 -58.76
C GLU A 13 -17.11 0.42 -57.47
N LEU A 14 -16.12 -0.49 -57.60
CA LEU A 14 -15.30 -0.94 -56.48
C LEU A 14 -14.33 0.18 -56.08
N LEU A 15 -14.78 1.02 -55.15
CA LEU A 15 -13.91 2.01 -54.54
C LEU A 15 -12.76 1.30 -53.81
N PRO A 16 -11.51 1.81 -53.91
CA PRO A 16 -10.42 1.35 -53.07
C PRO A 16 -10.84 1.35 -51.61
N TRP A 17 -10.43 0.34 -50.85
CA TRP A 17 -10.95 0.12 -49.49
C TRP A 17 -10.80 1.36 -48.59
N TRP A 18 -9.75 2.16 -48.76
CA TRP A 18 -9.53 3.40 -48.00
C TRP A 18 -10.46 4.57 -48.38
N LYS A 19 -11.18 4.48 -49.50
CA LYS A 19 -12.19 5.46 -49.94
C LYS A 19 -13.61 5.08 -49.49
N ASN A 20 -13.80 3.90 -48.88
CA ASN A 20 -15.09 3.52 -48.30
C ASN A 20 -15.38 4.43 -47.09
N PRO A 21 -16.53 5.14 -47.05
CA PRO A 21 -16.85 6.06 -45.96
C PRO A 21 -16.80 5.40 -44.57
N LEU A 22 -17.15 4.11 -44.45
CA LEU A 22 -17.03 3.38 -43.18
C LEU A 22 -15.57 3.22 -42.74
N ASN A 23 -14.66 2.97 -43.66
CA ASN A 23 -13.23 2.84 -43.36
C ASN A 23 -12.61 4.19 -43.01
N ILE A 24 -13.06 5.28 -43.64
CA ILE A 24 -12.64 6.64 -43.30
C ILE A 24 -13.08 7.00 -41.88
N ILE A 25 -14.32 6.70 -41.51
CA ILE A 25 -14.83 6.89 -40.15
C ILE A 25 -14.01 6.06 -39.15
N LEU A 26 -13.74 4.79 -39.48
CA LEU A 26 -12.93 3.91 -38.63
C LEU A 26 -11.50 4.44 -38.43
N MET A 27 -10.84 4.89 -39.50
CA MET A 27 -9.51 5.49 -39.42
C MET A 27 -9.50 6.77 -38.59
N ALA A 28 -10.52 7.62 -38.73
CA ALA A 28 -10.66 8.84 -37.93
C ALA A 28 -10.84 8.53 -36.44
N LEU A 29 -11.64 7.52 -36.09
CA LEU A 29 -11.82 7.06 -34.71
C LEU A 29 -10.52 6.51 -34.12
N VAL A 30 -9.79 5.70 -34.89
CA VAL A 30 -8.48 5.16 -34.47
C VAL A 30 -7.45 6.28 -34.26
N ALA A 31 -7.40 7.25 -35.17
CA ALA A 31 -6.50 8.40 -35.04
C ALA A 31 -6.87 9.27 -33.81
N MET A 32 -8.16 9.44 -33.53
CA MET A 32 -8.64 10.21 -32.37
C MET A 32 -8.32 9.49 -31.05
N LEU A 33 -8.47 8.17 -31.00
CA LEU A 33 -8.06 7.36 -29.86
C LEU A 33 -6.54 7.41 -29.66
N ALA A 34 -5.76 7.25 -30.73
CA ALA A 34 -4.30 7.34 -30.66
C ALA A 34 -3.82 8.73 -30.20
N ALA A 35 -4.42 9.81 -30.73
CA ALA A 35 -4.12 11.18 -30.31
C ALA A 35 -4.55 11.44 -28.85
N GLY A 36 -5.69 10.89 -28.42
CA GLY A 36 -6.13 10.93 -27.03
C GLY A 36 -5.18 10.19 -26.08
N SER A 37 -4.71 9.01 -26.47
CA SER A 37 -3.73 8.23 -25.70
C SER A 37 -2.39 8.95 -25.61
N VAL A 38 -1.88 9.49 -26.72
CA VAL A 38 -0.63 10.26 -26.74
C VAL A 38 -0.76 11.55 -25.92
N GLY A 39 -1.87 12.28 -26.06
CA GLY A 39 -2.14 13.49 -25.28
C GLY A 39 -2.27 13.21 -23.79
N PHE A 40 -2.91 12.10 -23.40
CA PHE A 40 -2.98 11.66 -22.00
C PHE A 40 -1.61 11.26 -21.45
N SER A 41 -0.80 10.54 -22.22
CA SER A 41 0.55 10.13 -21.81
C SER A 41 1.50 11.33 -21.66
N ILE A 42 1.46 12.30 -22.57
CA ILE A 42 2.27 13.53 -22.50
C ILE A 42 1.77 14.46 -21.38
N GLY A 43 0.45 14.54 -21.16
CA GLY A 43 -0.12 15.35 -20.08
C GLY A 43 0.12 14.79 -18.67
N ARG A 44 0.40 13.49 -18.56
CA ARG A 44 0.66 12.80 -17.29
C ARG A 44 2.14 12.78 -16.90
N SER A 45 3.07 13.00 -17.83
CA SER A 45 4.50 12.84 -17.58
C SER A 45 5.14 13.92 -16.70
N ASP A 46 4.49 15.07 -16.47
CA ASP A 46 5.13 16.24 -15.85
C ASP A 46 4.55 16.69 -14.50
N SER A 47 3.77 15.87 -13.79
CA SER A 47 3.38 16.19 -12.41
C SER A 47 3.72 15.07 -11.44
N VAL A 48 4.99 14.98 -11.04
CA VAL A 48 5.37 14.31 -9.78
C VAL A 48 4.49 14.90 -8.68
N ALA A 49 3.78 14.06 -7.93
CA ALA A 49 2.90 14.56 -6.88
C ALA A 49 3.75 15.33 -5.86
N ALA A 50 3.35 16.57 -5.56
CA ALA A 50 4.11 17.43 -4.67
C ALA A 50 4.24 16.75 -3.28
N HIS A 51 5.47 16.65 -2.80
CA HIS A 51 5.83 16.04 -1.53
C HIS A 51 7.06 16.74 -0.92
N ASN A 52 7.43 16.38 0.31
CA ASN A 52 8.64 16.81 1.02
C ASN A 52 9.35 15.62 1.68
N ASP A 53 10.49 15.86 2.33
CA ASP A 53 11.27 14.81 3.00
C ASP A 53 10.49 14.06 4.09
N VAL A 54 9.51 14.72 4.73
CA VAL A 54 8.62 14.07 5.71
C VAL A 54 7.69 13.09 5.03
N ASP A 55 7.14 13.43 3.87
CA ASP A 55 6.31 12.52 3.09
C ASP A 55 7.09 11.26 2.70
N THR A 56 8.30 11.42 2.15
CA THR A 56 9.13 10.30 1.69
C THR A 56 9.64 9.46 2.86
N GLY A 57 10.25 10.09 3.87
CA GLY A 57 10.84 9.41 5.01
C GLY A 57 9.80 8.66 5.85
N PHE A 58 8.62 9.25 6.07
CA PHE A 58 7.53 8.58 6.77
C PHE A 58 7.10 7.30 6.06
N LEU A 59 6.90 7.35 4.75
CA LEU A 59 6.43 6.19 3.98
C LEU A 59 7.48 5.08 3.93
N GLN A 60 8.76 5.44 3.80
CA GLN A 60 9.86 4.47 3.78
C GLN A 60 10.04 3.78 5.14
N ASP A 61 10.09 4.56 6.22
CA ASP A 61 10.33 4.04 7.56
C ASP A 61 9.10 3.30 8.11
N MET A 62 7.89 3.85 7.93
CA MET A 62 6.65 3.19 8.37
C MET A 62 6.38 1.90 7.59
N ARG A 63 6.85 1.77 6.34
CA ARG A 63 6.77 0.51 5.60
C ARG A 63 7.58 -0.59 6.29
N ILE A 64 8.80 -0.29 6.72
CA ILE A 64 9.68 -1.25 7.40
C ILE A 64 9.11 -1.59 8.79
N HIS A 65 8.58 -0.58 9.49
CA HIS A 65 7.86 -0.76 10.74
C HIS A 65 6.67 -1.73 10.58
N HIS A 66 5.82 -1.52 9.57
CA HIS A 66 4.70 -2.39 9.25
C HIS A 66 5.11 -3.82 8.87
N GLU A 67 6.23 -3.98 8.15
CA GLU A 67 6.78 -5.31 7.83
C GLU A 67 7.11 -6.13 9.09
N GLN A 68 7.60 -5.48 10.16
CA GLN A 68 7.84 -6.16 11.43
C GLN A 68 6.54 -6.53 12.14
N ALA A 69 5.50 -5.69 12.13
CA ALA A 69 4.19 -6.05 12.69
C ALA A 69 3.54 -7.24 11.98
N VAL A 70 3.65 -7.31 10.65
CA VAL A 70 3.20 -8.46 9.86
C VAL A 70 3.99 -9.71 10.28
N THR A 71 5.31 -9.58 10.44
CA THR A 71 6.18 -10.67 10.89
C THR A 71 5.81 -11.16 12.29
N MET A 72 5.64 -10.26 13.26
CA MET A 72 5.20 -10.59 14.61
C MET A 72 3.87 -11.35 14.62
N SER A 73 2.93 -10.89 13.80
CA SER A 73 1.61 -11.52 13.67
C SER A 73 1.71 -12.94 13.11
N VAL A 74 2.50 -13.16 12.06
CA VAL A 74 2.73 -14.50 11.49
C VAL A 74 3.40 -15.43 12.50
N VAL A 75 4.44 -14.95 13.18
CA VAL A 75 5.16 -15.73 14.20
C VAL A 75 4.21 -16.14 15.34
N TYR A 76 3.42 -15.19 15.84
CA TYR A 76 2.44 -15.46 16.90
C TYR A 76 1.39 -16.50 16.49
N LEU A 77 0.82 -16.38 15.28
CA LEU A 77 -0.18 -17.33 14.76
C LEU A 77 0.39 -18.77 14.65
N GLY A 78 1.69 -18.91 14.39
CA GLY A 78 2.38 -20.20 14.41
C GLY A 78 2.70 -20.70 15.82
N ALA A 79 3.05 -19.79 16.74
CA ALA A 79 3.42 -20.11 18.12
C ALA A 79 2.21 -20.49 19.01
N ALA A 80 1.04 -19.92 18.73
CA ALA A 80 -0.19 -20.11 19.52
C ALA A 80 -1.44 -20.36 18.65
N PRO A 81 -1.47 -21.42 17.82
CA PRO A 81 -2.60 -21.69 16.91
C PRO A 81 -3.93 -22.02 17.63
N LYS A 82 -3.86 -22.34 18.92
CA LYS A 82 -5.01 -22.56 19.82
C LYS A 82 -4.97 -21.62 21.03
N GLY A 83 -4.25 -20.50 20.92
CA GLY A 83 -4.14 -19.49 21.96
C GLY A 83 -5.44 -18.69 22.13
N ASN A 84 -5.34 -17.54 22.76
CA ASN A 84 -6.47 -16.64 22.94
C ASN A 84 -7.13 -16.28 21.58
N LEU A 85 -8.45 -16.51 21.49
CA LEU A 85 -9.21 -16.30 20.25
C LEU A 85 -9.21 -14.85 19.78
N LEU A 86 -9.29 -13.89 20.71
CA LEU A 86 -9.28 -12.46 20.40
C LEU A 86 -7.91 -12.04 19.87
N LEU A 87 -6.81 -12.46 20.50
CA LEU A 87 -5.47 -12.17 20.00
C LEU A 87 -5.19 -12.81 18.63
N ASN A 88 -5.65 -14.04 18.40
CA ASN A 88 -5.56 -14.69 17.09
C ASN A 88 -6.33 -13.93 15.99
N MET A 89 -7.46 -13.31 16.35
CA MET A 89 -8.22 -12.45 15.43
C MET A 89 -7.47 -11.16 15.15
N ILE A 90 -7.04 -10.44 16.19
CA ILE A 90 -6.28 -9.19 16.08
C ILE A 90 -5.00 -9.39 15.26
N ALA A 91 -4.24 -10.47 15.49
CA ALA A 91 -3.03 -10.76 14.73
C ALA A 91 -3.30 -10.95 13.23
N LYS A 92 -4.42 -11.61 12.86
CA LYS A 92 -4.81 -11.73 11.44
C LYS A 92 -5.20 -10.38 10.86
N GLU A 93 -5.95 -9.58 11.60
CA GLU A 93 -6.36 -8.24 11.18
C GLU A 93 -5.15 -7.34 10.93
N ILE A 94 -4.20 -7.27 11.88
CA ILE A 94 -2.94 -6.53 11.75
C ILE A 94 -2.15 -7.03 10.53
N MET A 95 -1.99 -8.36 10.39
CA MET A 95 -1.28 -8.95 9.26
C MET A 95 -1.87 -8.49 7.92
N PHE A 96 -3.19 -8.53 7.74
CA PHE A 96 -3.83 -8.11 6.49
C PHE A 96 -3.83 -6.59 6.30
N ALA A 97 -4.18 -5.83 7.33
CA ALA A 97 -4.26 -4.38 7.27
C ALA A 97 -2.88 -3.78 6.97
N GLN A 98 -1.86 -4.13 7.75
CA GLN A 98 -0.53 -3.55 7.61
C GLN A 98 0.18 -4.00 6.32
N SER A 99 -0.10 -5.20 5.82
CA SER A 99 0.36 -5.60 4.46
C SER A 99 -0.25 -4.72 3.37
N SER A 100 -1.54 -4.41 3.46
CA SER A 100 -2.25 -3.54 2.50
C SER A 100 -1.74 -2.10 2.59
N GLU A 101 -1.55 -1.59 3.80
CA GLU A 101 -0.97 -0.28 4.07
C GLU A 101 0.47 -0.17 3.53
N GLY A 102 1.28 -1.22 3.67
CA GLY A 102 2.60 -1.35 3.03
C GLY A 102 2.54 -1.17 1.51
N GLY A 103 1.59 -1.82 0.84
CA GLY A 103 1.37 -1.64 -0.59
C GLY A 103 0.96 -0.20 -0.98
N ARG A 104 0.17 0.46 -0.13
CA ARG A 104 -0.20 1.87 -0.33
C ARG A 104 1.00 2.81 -0.20
N MET A 105 1.89 2.55 0.76
CA MET A 105 3.13 3.32 0.94
C MET A 105 4.04 3.20 -0.29
N VAL A 106 4.25 1.98 -0.79
CA VAL A 106 4.99 1.73 -2.04
C VAL A 106 4.38 2.50 -3.21
N GLN A 107 3.05 2.47 -3.35
CA GLN A 107 2.39 3.18 -4.44
C GLN A 107 2.57 4.70 -4.35
N MET A 108 2.49 5.28 -3.14
CA MET A 108 2.74 6.72 -2.95
C MET A 108 4.19 7.09 -3.29
N LEU A 109 5.17 6.32 -2.83
CA LEU A 109 6.59 6.53 -3.15
C LEU A 109 6.85 6.49 -4.66
N ARG A 110 6.25 5.52 -5.38
CA ARG A 110 6.31 5.47 -6.86
C ARG A 110 5.70 6.71 -7.52
N MET A 111 4.59 7.23 -6.99
CA MET A 111 3.98 8.47 -7.52
C MET A 111 4.83 9.72 -7.25
N PHE A 112 5.70 9.66 -6.23
CA PHE A 112 6.67 10.70 -5.91
C PHE A 112 7.95 10.58 -6.73
N GLY A 113 8.18 9.44 -7.42
CA GLY A 113 9.43 9.16 -8.11
C GLY A 113 10.57 8.81 -7.14
N GLU A 114 10.23 8.40 -5.91
CA GLU A 114 11.17 8.11 -4.83
C GLU A 114 11.43 6.59 -4.71
N ALA A 115 12.53 6.24 -4.05
CA ALA A 115 12.83 4.85 -3.73
C ALA A 115 11.76 4.23 -2.80
N GLU A 116 11.37 2.98 -3.06
CA GLU A 116 10.33 2.27 -2.30
C GLU A 116 10.76 1.91 -0.88
N THR A 117 12.06 1.92 -0.62
CA THR A 117 12.66 1.56 0.66
C THR A 117 13.66 2.62 1.07
N ASN A 118 13.88 2.78 2.37
CA ASN A 118 15.03 3.52 2.86
C ASN A 118 16.31 2.75 2.47
N GLU A 119 17.12 3.32 1.59
CA GLU A 119 18.40 2.73 1.16
C GLU A 119 19.56 3.05 2.13
N SER A 120 19.28 3.83 3.16
CA SER A 120 20.19 4.14 4.26
C SER A 120 19.92 3.24 5.45
N ASP A 121 20.95 2.97 6.25
CA ASP A 121 20.83 2.29 7.56
C ASP A 121 20.31 3.22 8.67
N ILE A 122 19.92 4.46 8.32
CA ILE A 122 19.42 5.47 9.25
C ILE A 122 17.94 5.77 8.96
N ALA A 123 17.09 5.50 9.95
CA ALA A 123 15.68 5.87 9.97
C ALA A 123 15.46 7.17 10.76
N MET A 124 14.24 7.71 10.66
CA MET A 124 13.71 8.79 11.50
C MET A 124 14.44 10.14 11.38
N ALA A 125 15.38 10.26 10.43
CA ALA A 125 16.09 11.50 10.14
C ALA A 125 15.15 12.63 9.72
N TRP A 126 14.06 12.30 9.02
CA TRP A 126 12.98 13.21 8.62
C TRP A 126 12.18 13.79 9.81
N MET A 127 12.31 13.19 11.00
CA MET A 127 11.75 13.71 12.25
C MET A 127 12.78 14.45 13.12
N GLY A 128 14.02 14.59 12.66
CA GLY A 128 15.12 15.15 13.45
C GLY A 128 15.64 14.20 14.54
N MET A 129 15.36 12.90 14.44
CA MET A 129 15.78 11.88 15.41
C MET A 129 16.43 10.69 14.70
N PRO A 130 17.59 10.88 14.03
CA PRO A 130 18.23 9.79 13.30
C PRO A 130 18.55 8.62 14.23
N THR A 131 18.16 7.42 13.82
CA THR A 131 18.35 6.17 14.58
C THR A 131 18.69 5.04 13.61
N PRO A 132 19.39 3.97 14.05
CA PRO A 132 19.53 2.77 13.24
C PRO A 132 18.17 2.21 12.80
N LEU A 133 18.11 1.67 11.58
CA LEU A 133 16.87 1.19 10.95
C LEU A 133 16.08 0.17 11.81
N ASP A 134 16.80 -0.70 12.51
CA ASP A 134 16.24 -1.74 13.38
C ASP A 134 15.93 -1.25 14.82
N GLU A 135 16.30 -0.01 15.13
CA GLU A 135 16.08 0.64 16.42
C GLU A 135 15.01 1.75 16.33
N MET A 136 14.18 1.76 15.29
CA MET A 136 13.03 2.66 15.23
C MET A 136 12.13 2.48 16.46
N MET A 137 11.53 3.57 16.92
CA MET A 137 10.70 3.57 18.12
C MET A 137 9.61 2.47 18.06
N GLY A 138 9.56 1.64 19.10
CA GLY A 138 8.58 0.56 19.24
C GLY A 138 8.91 -0.72 18.48
N MET A 139 9.95 -0.75 17.63
CA MET A 139 10.40 -1.99 17.02
C MET A 139 10.80 -3.01 18.09
N ALA A 140 10.38 -4.25 17.91
CA ALA A 140 10.88 -5.36 18.69
C ALA A 140 12.33 -5.67 18.27
N SER A 141 13.20 -5.80 19.26
CA SER A 141 14.57 -6.24 19.05
C SER A 141 14.62 -7.68 18.54
N SER A 142 15.78 -8.09 18.00
CA SER A 142 16.02 -9.47 17.58
C SER A 142 15.80 -10.49 18.72
N ASP A 143 16.16 -10.14 19.96
CA ASP A 143 15.97 -10.99 21.13
C ASP A 143 14.50 -11.10 21.54
N GLU A 144 13.73 -10.02 21.43
CA GLU A 144 12.28 -10.03 21.66
C GLU A 144 11.54 -10.84 20.60
N MET A 145 11.91 -10.68 19.32
CA MET A 145 11.38 -11.50 18.23
C MET A 145 11.67 -12.99 18.43
N ASN A 146 12.88 -13.34 18.87
CA ASN A 146 13.27 -14.70 19.20
C ASN A 146 12.51 -15.24 20.42
N THR A 147 12.22 -14.39 21.40
CA THR A 147 11.37 -14.71 22.55
C THR A 147 9.96 -15.06 22.09
N LEU A 148 9.34 -14.22 21.25
CA LEU A 148 8.03 -14.49 20.68
C LEU A 148 8.01 -15.79 19.85
N TYR A 149 9.06 -16.02 19.05
CA TYR A 149 9.19 -17.23 18.24
C TYR A 149 9.24 -18.52 19.08
N LYS A 150 9.85 -18.48 20.26
CA LYS A 150 9.98 -19.62 21.17
C LYS A 150 8.79 -19.79 22.11
N ALA A 151 8.10 -18.71 22.44
CA ALA A 151 6.97 -18.72 23.35
C ALA A 151 5.84 -19.64 22.87
N ARG A 152 5.06 -20.22 23.77
CA ARG A 152 3.92 -21.09 23.43
C ARG A 152 2.73 -20.78 24.33
N GLY A 153 1.52 -21.03 23.81
CA GLY A 153 0.29 -20.85 24.58
C GLY A 153 0.16 -19.45 25.16
N VAL A 154 -0.19 -19.35 26.45
CA VAL A 154 -0.42 -18.06 27.14
C VAL A 154 0.82 -17.17 27.17
N GLU A 155 2.02 -17.74 27.17
CA GLU A 155 3.26 -16.96 27.11
C GLU A 155 3.40 -16.27 25.74
N ALA A 156 3.05 -16.95 24.66
CA ALA A 156 3.05 -16.36 23.32
C ALA A 156 1.97 -15.28 23.20
N ASP A 157 0.77 -15.52 23.75
CA ASP A 157 -0.31 -14.53 23.84
C ASP A 157 0.16 -13.25 24.53
N ARG A 158 0.79 -13.39 25.71
CA ARG A 158 1.32 -12.26 26.48
C ARG A 158 2.42 -11.52 25.74
N THR A 159 3.38 -12.26 25.19
CA THR A 159 4.54 -11.69 24.48
C THR A 159 4.09 -10.92 23.25
N PHE A 160 3.22 -11.50 22.43
CA PHE A 160 2.69 -10.84 21.24
C PHE A 160 1.96 -9.54 21.59
N ALA A 161 1.03 -9.60 22.55
CA ALA A 161 0.27 -8.42 22.94
C ALA A 161 1.17 -7.30 23.48
N THR A 162 2.14 -7.63 24.33
CA THR A 162 3.09 -6.66 24.88
C THR A 162 3.93 -5.99 23.79
N LEU A 163 4.52 -6.79 22.89
CA LEU A 163 5.36 -6.25 21.81
C LEU A 163 4.54 -5.42 20.82
N MET A 164 3.36 -5.91 20.41
CA MET A 164 2.53 -5.20 19.44
C MET A 164 1.97 -3.88 20.01
N ILE A 165 1.67 -3.80 21.31
CA ILE A 165 1.30 -2.54 21.96
C ILE A 165 2.46 -1.52 21.91
N ALA A 166 3.69 -1.96 22.23
CA ALA A 166 4.86 -1.09 22.16
C ALA A 166 5.14 -0.62 20.73
N HIS A 167 5.03 -1.54 19.77
CA HIS A 167 5.14 -1.29 18.34
C HIS A 167 4.13 -0.24 17.88
N HIS A 168 2.84 -0.43 18.16
CA HIS A 168 1.82 0.55 17.78
C HIS A 168 2.04 1.93 18.42
N LYS A 169 2.53 1.99 19.66
CA LYS A 169 2.85 3.29 20.30
C LYS A 169 3.97 4.04 19.55
N GLY A 170 5.00 3.33 19.08
CA GLY A 170 6.00 3.90 18.19
C GLY A 170 5.43 4.34 16.84
N GLY A 171 4.59 3.49 16.25
CA GLY A 171 3.81 3.76 15.04
C GLY A 171 3.00 5.06 15.13
N LEU A 172 2.30 5.26 16.25
CA LEU A 172 1.51 6.46 16.52
C LEU A 172 2.39 7.72 16.55
N HIS A 173 3.56 7.66 17.20
CA HIS A 173 4.44 8.81 17.29
C HIS A 173 4.94 9.28 15.92
N MET A 174 5.34 8.32 15.05
CA MET A 174 5.71 8.62 13.67
C MET A 174 4.54 9.21 12.87
N ALA A 175 3.37 8.59 12.95
CA ALA A 175 2.19 9.05 12.22
C ALA A 175 1.69 10.43 12.68
N GLU A 176 1.77 10.75 13.98
CA GLU A 176 1.40 12.07 14.51
C GLU A 176 2.34 13.15 13.99
N TYR A 177 3.66 12.88 13.91
CA TYR A 177 4.60 13.82 13.30
C TYR A 177 4.36 14.01 11.80
N ALA A 178 4.17 12.91 11.06
CA ALA A 178 3.88 12.96 9.63
C ALA A 178 2.61 13.77 9.36
N LYS A 179 1.52 13.50 10.10
CA LYS A 179 0.27 14.28 9.98
C LYS A 179 0.48 15.79 10.15
N ALA A 180 1.41 16.21 11.02
CA ALA A 180 1.67 17.61 11.31
C ALA A 180 2.62 18.28 10.30
N ASN A 181 3.56 17.54 9.71
CA ASN A 181 4.69 18.11 8.95
C ASN A 181 4.77 17.66 7.48
N ALA A 182 3.97 16.66 7.07
CA ALA A 182 3.85 16.22 5.68
C ALA A 182 3.28 17.34 4.80
N LYS A 183 3.67 17.35 3.52
CA LYS A 183 3.15 18.30 2.53
C LYS A 183 2.03 17.69 1.70
N ASN A 184 2.11 16.39 1.43
CA ASN A 184 1.15 15.72 0.58
C ASN A 184 -0.15 15.40 1.35
N LYS A 185 -1.29 15.84 0.82
CA LYS A 185 -2.61 15.64 1.46
C LYS A 185 -2.97 14.17 1.62
N GLU A 186 -2.55 13.31 0.70
CA GLU A 186 -2.80 11.88 0.81
C GLU A 186 -1.98 11.27 1.95
N VAL A 187 -0.72 11.67 2.12
CA VAL A 187 0.13 11.23 3.23
C VAL A 187 -0.43 11.69 4.57
N ILE A 188 -0.88 12.96 4.69
CA ILE A 188 -1.52 13.46 5.90
C ILE A 188 -2.79 12.64 6.24
N ALA A 189 -3.62 12.36 5.23
CA ALA A 189 -4.84 11.57 5.42
C ALA A 189 -4.52 10.12 5.82
N PHE A 190 -3.49 9.53 5.21
CA PHE A 190 -3.03 8.19 5.51
C PHE A 190 -2.45 8.08 6.92
N ALA A 191 -1.58 9.02 7.33
CA ALA A 191 -1.07 9.10 8.69
C ALA A 191 -2.21 9.24 9.72
N ASN A 192 -3.23 10.03 9.42
CA ASN A 192 -4.42 10.13 10.26
C ASN A 192 -5.26 8.84 10.32
N SER A 193 -5.26 8.02 9.27
CA SER A 193 -5.88 6.69 9.26
C SER A 193 -5.12 5.74 10.20
N ILE A 194 -3.79 5.70 10.07
CA ILE A 194 -2.91 4.90 10.93
C ILE A 194 -3.07 5.28 12.41
N ILE A 195 -3.21 6.56 12.74
CA ILE A 195 -3.44 7.01 14.12
C ILE A 195 -4.73 6.42 14.70
N GLN A 196 -5.80 6.37 13.90
CA GLN A 196 -7.09 5.87 14.35
C GLN A 196 -7.08 4.35 14.50
N SER A 197 -6.55 3.61 13.53
CA SER A 197 -6.47 2.16 13.58
C SER A 197 -5.59 1.71 14.75
N GLN A 198 -4.36 2.22 14.87
CA GLN A 198 -3.43 1.78 15.91
C GLN A 198 -3.93 2.14 17.33
N LYS A 199 -4.67 3.26 17.51
CA LYS A 199 -5.33 3.55 18.81
C LYS A 199 -6.38 2.50 19.16
N SER A 200 -7.17 2.07 18.18
CA SER A 200 -8.17 1.01 18.38
C SER A 200 -7.51 -0.35 18.65
N GLU A 201 -6.46 -0.69 17.91
CA GLU A 201 -5.72 -1.94 18.06
C GLU A 201 -5.03 -2.02 19.43
N ILE A 202 -4.39 -0.93 19.89
CA ILE A 202 -3.82 -0.85 21.25
C ILE A 202 -4.91 -1.15 22.31
N PHE A 203 -6.09 -0.55 22.19
CA PHE A 203 -7.17 -0.78 23.14
C PHE A 203 -7.61 -2.26 23.19
N GLU A 204 -7.81 -2.90 22.03
CA GLU A 204 -8.20 -4.31 21.99
C GLU A 204 -7.07 -5.25 22.45
N LEU A 205 -5.80 -4.92 22.16
CA LEU A 205 -4.64 -5.65 22.67
C LEU A 205 -4.51 -5.54 24.19
N GLU A 206 -4.65 -4.35 24.77
CA GLU A 206 -4.59 -4.13 26.22
C GLU A 206 -5.73 -4.87 26.93
N LYS A 207 -6.94 -4.83 26.36
CA LYS A 207 -8.09 -5.59 26.84
C LYS A 207 -7.83 -7.09 26.80
N ALA A 208 -7.35 -7.62 25.68
CA ALA A 208 -7.03 -9.04 25.55
C ALA A 208 -5.94 -9.48 26.55
N LEU A 209 -4.89 -8.66 26.69
CA LEU A 209 -3.79 -8.89 27.63
C LEU A 209 -4.26 -8.93 29.09
N SER A 210 -5.18 -8.04 29.47
CA SER A 210 -5.76 -8.00 30.82
C SER A 210 -6.61 -9.23 31.17
N GLN A 211 -7.08 -9.96 30.16
CA GLN A 211 -7.94 -11.13 30.29
C GLN A 211 -7.17 -12.46 30.25
N LEU A 212 -5.86 -12.43 29.99
CA LEU A 212 -5.02 -13.62 30.04
C LEU A 212 -4.91 -14.12 31.49
N LYS A 213 -5.29 -15.38 31.72
CA LYS A 213 -5.19 -16.06 33.01
C LYS A 213 -3.84 -16.72 33.20
#